data_AF-A0A6N8G081-F1
#
_entry.id   AF-A0A6N8G081-F1
#
_cell.length_a   1.000
_cell.length_b   1.000
_cell.length_c   1.000
_cell.angle_alpha   90.00
_cell.angle_beta   90.00
_cell.angle_gamma   90.00
#
_symmetry.space_group_name_H-M   'P 1'
#
loop_
_entity.id
_entity.type
_entity.pdbx_description
1 polymer ?
#
loop_
_entity_poly.entity_id
_entity_poly.type
_entity_poly.pdbx_seq_one_letter_code
_entity_poly.pdbx_strand_id
1 'polypeptide(L)'
;MVAGELFISSEMMIAPEHPLANRLEASVADPLQSPVAIREKQQRDRIPGIVKRIIPIDNNTNWEYWWCVPGRVILPEDLQVLQSDRLRVETILSKLIWLWGGHCFGEQLTHSLADSEPVYNWQKVLDFAREQNLTPEILDIDFLPGAVNQLYSEESNDTSRSTPDYVGVEPAHWHIEFFQLRPVEGGYELKEPKQLCSCQIWTSKPFLKNIATGEVTISKQALWLSRPLDLTNPPWSASQIAKD
;
A
#
# COMPACT_ATOMS: atom_id res chain seq x y z
N MET A 1 -24.72 9.90 28.61
CA MET A 1 -24.28 9.26 27.36
C MET A 1 -22.77 9.30 27.37
N VAL A 2 -22.12 8.16 27.48
CA VAL A 2 -20.66 8.06 27.32
C VAL A 2 -20.41 8.25 25.84
N ALA A 3 -19.61 9.25 25.45
CA ALA A 3 -19.14 9.37 24.08
C ALA A 3 -18.47 8.03 23.73
N GLY A 4 -19.06 7.28 22.79
CA GLY A 4 -18.51 5.98 22.40
C GLY A 4 -17.09 6.18 21.91
N GLU A 5 -16.14 5.44 22.48
CA GLU A 5 -14.77 5.43 21.99
C GLU A 5 -14.80 5.04 20.49
N LEU A 6 -14.15 5.85 19.66
CA LEU A 6 -14.02 5.54 18.24
C LEU A 6 -13.23 4.25 18.07
N PHE A 7 -13.61 3.44 17.07
CA PHE A 7 -12.92 2.18 16.78
C PHE A 7 -11.41 2.37 16.62
N ILE A 8 -11.00 3.44 15.94
CA ILE A 8 -9.63 3.99 15.95
C ILE A 8 -9.74 5.41 16.52
N SER A 9 -8.99 5.73 17.57
CA SER A 9 -9.07 7.04 18.22
C SER A 9 -8.49 8.13 17.31
N SER A 10 -9.02 9.35 17.43
CA SER A 10 -8.60 10.48 16.57
C SER A 10 -7.09 10.79 16.68
N GLU A 11 -6.50 10.58 17.86
CA GLU A 11 -5.06 10.74 18.09
C GLU A 11 -4.21 9.76 17.24
N MET A 12 -4.75 8.58 16.94
CA MET A 12 -4.07 7.60 16.10
C MET A 12 -4.15 7.95 14.62
N MET A 13 -5.05 8.86 14.20
CA MET A 13 -5.24 9.18 12.79
C MET A 13 -4.13 10.06 12.22
N ILE A 14 -3.37 10.76 13.07
CA ILE A 14 -2.36 11.71 12.64
C ILE A 14 -0.96 11.12 12.83
N ALA A 15 -0.12 11.23 11.81
CA ALA A 15 1.26 10.78 11.89
C ALA A 15 2.10 11.79 12.68
N PRO A 16 3.09 11.32 13.46
CA PRO A 16 3.96 12.19 14.22
C PRO A 16 4.71 13.16 13.29
N GLU A 17 5.10 14.30 13.84
CA GLU A 17 5.87 15.29 13.09
C GLU A 17 7.27 14.79 12.75
N HIS A 18 7.77 15.20 11.58
CA HIS A 18 9.13 14.90 11.17
C HIS A 18 10.10 15.95 11.72
N PRO A 19 11.27 15.57 12.27
CA PRO A 19 12.29 16.53 12.70
C PRO A 19 12.76 17.48 11.59
N LEU A 20 12.67 17.04 10.34
CA LEU A 20 13.01 17.80 9.13
C LEU A 20 11.75 18.25 8.37
N ALA A 21 10.64 18.54 9.06
CA ALA A 21 9.37 18.89 8.42
C ALA A 21 9.49 20.05 7.42
N ASN A 22 10.32 21.04 7.72
CA ASN A 22 10.62 22.19 6.85
C ASN A 22 11.41 21.83 5.57
N ARG A 23 11.88 20.59 5.44
CA ARG A 23 12.59 20.08 4.27
C ARG A 23 11.78 19.07 3.46
N LEU A 24 10.58 18.67 3.92
CA LEU A 24 9.75 17.70 3.22
C LEU A 24 9.29 18.18 1.84
N GLU A 25 9.15 19.49 1.64
CA GLU A 25 8.77 20.08 0.34
C GLU A 25 9.96 20.33 -0.58
N ALA A 26 11.19 20.12 -0.10
CA ALA A 26 12.38 20.39 -0.89
C ALA A 26 12.50 19.40 -2.04
N SER A 27 12.48 19.92 -3.28
CA SER A 27 12.67 19.06 -4.46
C SER A 27 14.06 18.44 -4.46
N VAL A 28 14.08 17.11 -4.33
CA VAL A 28 15.30 16.31 -4.50
C VAL A 28 15.60 16.13 -5.98
N ALA A 29 14.57 15.96 -6.81
CA ALA A 29 14.74 15.39 -8.13
C ALA A 29 14.52 16.38 -9.26
N ASP A 30 15.55 16.50 -10.10
CA ASP A 30 15.45 16.95 -11.48
C ASP A 30 15.48 15.68 -12.35
N PRO A 31 14.56 15.46 -13.31
CA PRO A 31 14.46 14.22 -14.10
C PRO A 31 15.76 13.77 -14.79
N LEU A 32 16.77 14.64 -14.88
CA LEU A 32 18.05 14.37 -15.52
C LEU A 32 19.18 14.00 -14.55
N GLN A 33 18.93 13.93 -13.24
CA GLN A 33 19.97 13.63 -12.25
C GLN A 33 20.18 12.12 -12.05
N SER A 34 21.44 11.71 -11.93
CA SER A 34 21.79 10.32 -11.60
C SER A 34 21.36 9.99 -10.16
N PRO A 35 21.10 8.71 -9.84
CA PRO A 35 20.80 8.29 -8.47
C PRO A 35 21.86 8.74 -7.45
N VAL A 36 23.14 8.74 -7.83
CA VAL A 36 24.24 9.23 -6.97
C VAL A 36 24.07 10.73 -6.66
N ALA A 37 23.78 11.55 -7.66
CA ALA A 37 23.57 12.99 -7.46
C ALA A 37 22.34 13.30 -6.59
N ILE A 38 21.27 12.51 -6.73
CA ILE A 38 20.08 12.56 -5.87
C ILE A 38 20.49 12.30 -4.42
N ARG A 39 21.24 11.21 -4.15
CA ARG A 39 21.71 10.86 -2.81
C ARG A 39 22.58 11.95 -2.19
N GLU A 40 23.58 12.44 -2.92
CA GLU A 40 24.49 13.49 -2.46
C GLU A 40 23.71 14.76 -2.08
N LYS A 41 22.71 15.13 -2.88
CA LYS A 41 21.83 16.27 -2.60
C LYS A 41 20.96 16.02 -1.37
N GLN A 42 20.32 14.86 -1.25
CA GLN A 42 19.52 14.51 -0.06
C GLN A 42 20.35 14.60 1.22
N GLN A 43 21.57 14.06 1.20
CA GLN A 43 22.43 14.02 2.37
C GLN A 43 22.98 15.40 2.73
N ARG A 44 23.46 16.18 1.75
CA ARG A 44 23.97 17.53 1.98
C ARG A 44 22.89 18.47 2.51
N ASP A 45 21.71 18.43 1.88
CA ASP A 45 20.63 19.39 2.17
C ASP A 45 19.66 18.87 3.25
N ARG A 46 19.94 17.67 3.80
CA ARG A 46 19.09 16.93 4.76
C ARG A 46 17.63 16.85 4.30
N ILE A 47 17.41 16.37 3.07
CA ILE A 47 16.07 16.22 2.51
C ILE A 47 15.53 14.80 2.79
N PRO A 48 14.40 14.66 3.49
CA PRO A 48 13.82 13.36 3.83
C PRO A 48 13.58 12.45 2.62
N GLY A 49 13.84 11.16 2.81
CA GLY A 49 13.47 10.08 1.90
C GLY A 49 12.06 9.55 2.10
N ILE A 50 11.32 10.10 3.06
CA ILE A 50 9.94 9.69 3.41
C ILE A 50 8.93 10.81 3.20
N VAL A 51 7.67 10.46 3.04
CA VAL A 51 6.53 11.40 2.92
C VAL A 51 5.35 10.88 3.74
N LYS A 52 4.42 11.74 4.15
CA LYS A 52 3.17 11.24 4.73
C LYS A 52 2.23 10.79 3.63
N ARG A 53 1.78 9.55 3.66
CA ARG A 53 0.64 9.08 2.87
C ARG A 53 -0.65 9.21 3.69
N ILE A 54 -1.74 9.52 3.02
CA ILE A 54 -3.09 9.62 3.60
C ILE A 54 -3.88 8.41 3.11
N ILE A 55 -4.23 7.53 4.03
CA ILE A 55 -4.91 6.28 3.75
C ILE A 55 -6.36 6.35 4.22
N PRO A 56 -7.35 6.19 3.31
CA PRO A 56 -8.75 6.10 3.70
C PRO A 56 -9.04 4.90 4.60
N ILE A 57 -9.97 5.08 5.53
CA ILE A 57 -10.66 4.01 6.27
C ILE A 57 -12.06 3.86 5.70
N ASP A 58 -12.73 4.99 5.49
CA ASP A 58 -14.02 5.10 4.83
C ASP A 58 -14.12 6.41 4.03
N ASN A 59 -15.33 6.79 3.62
CA ASN A 59 -15.55 8.00 2.80
C ASN A 59 -15.25 9.32 3.52
N ASN A 60 -15.17 9.34 4.85
CA ASN A 60 -15.06 10.55 5.66
C ASN A 60 -13.86 10.53 6.61
N THR A 61 -13.20 9.38 6.77
CA THR A 61 -12.12 9.19 7.73
C THR A 61 -10.89 8.62 7.03
N ASN A 62 -9.76 9.27 7.29
CA ASN A 62 -8.44 8.88 6.78
C ASN A 62 -7.45 8.89 7.95
N TRP A 63 -6.35 8.19 7.77
CA TRP A 63 -5.21 8.23 8.69
C TRP A 63 -3.92 8.47 7.92
N GLU A 64 -2.94 9.02 8.61
CA GLU A 64 -1.63 9.33 8.04
C GLU A 64 -0.60 8.28 8.47
N TYR A 65 0.36 7.97 7.58
CA TYR A 65 1.57 7.24 7.94
C TYR A 65 2.76 7.69 7.09
N TRP A 66 3.97 7.41 7.58
CA TRP A 66 5.20 7.71 6.87
C TRP A 66 5.56 6.60 5.88
N TRP A 67 5.67 6.97 4.61
CA TRP A 67 6.01 6.08 3.49
C TRP A 67 7.41 6.37 2.95
N CYS A 68 8.17 5.31 2.68
CA CYS A 68 9.49 5.36 2.06
C CYS A 68 9.36 5.57 0.55
N VAL A 69 9.87 6.69 0.02
CA VAL A 69 9.83 6.95 -1.42
C VAL A 69 10.84 6.06 -2.14
N PRO A 70 10.42 5.24 -3.12
CA PRO A 70 11.35 4.45 -3.93
C PRO A 70 12.43 5.31 -4.58
N GLY A 71 13.65 4.78 -4.63
CA GLY A 71 14.81 5.47 -5.22
C GLY A 71 15.41 6.59 -4.35
N ARG A 72 14.92 6.79 -3.13
CA ARG A 72 15.50 7.75 -2.18
C ARG A 72 16.26 7.08 -1.06
N VAL A 73 17.24 7.79 -0.54
CA VAL A 73 17.91 7.40 0.71
C VAL A 73 17.03 7.82 1.88
N ILE A 74 16.83 6.87 2.78
CA ILE A 74 16.21 7.06 4.09
C ILE A 74 17.30 7.51 5.04
N LEU A 75 17.19 8.76 5.52
CA LEU A 75 18.12 9.35 6.47
C LEU A 75 17.93 8.72 7.87
N PRO A 76 18.92 8.84 8.79
CA PRO A 76 18.76 8.38 10.16
C PRO A 76 17.53 8.97 10.88
N GLU A 77 17.19 10.24 10.62
CA GLU A 77 16.01 10.91 11.15
C GLU A 77 14.71 10.29 10.62
N ASP A 78 14.69 9.97 9.33
CA ASP A 78 13.55 9.30 8.69
C ASP A 78 13.32 7.93 9.34
N LEU A 79 14.38 7.16 9.53
CA LEU A 79 14.32 5.85 10.19
C LEU A 79 13.82 5.95 11.62
N GLN A 80 14.27 6.95 12.38
CA GLN A 80 13.81 7.18 13.75
C GLN A 80 12.29 7.42 13.79
N VAL A 81 11.77 8.21 12.85
CA VAL A 81 10.33 8.47 12.74
C VAL A 81 9.59 7.17 12.43
N LEU A 82 10.00 6.42 11.41
CA LEU A 82 9.39 5.14 11.02
C LEU A 82 9.36 4.15 12.20
N GLN A 83 10.46 4.04 12.96
CA GLN A 83 10.55 3.16 14.12
C GLN A 83 9.66 3.61 15.28
N SER A 84 9.63 4.91 15.56
CA SER A 84 8.81 5.47 16.66
C SER A 84 7.31 5.36 16.39
N ASP A 85 6.91 5.48 15.12
CA ASP A 85 5.52 5.49 14.70
C ASP A 85 4.94 4.08 14.46
N ARG A 86 5.82 3.09 14.33
CA ARG A 86 5.49 1.70 14.01
C ARG A 86 4.35 1.14 14.87
N LEU A 87 4.39 1.35 16.18
CA LEU A 87 3.37 0.80 17.09
C LEU A 87 1.97 1.35 16.77
N ARG A 88 1.86 2.64 16.44
CA ARG A 88 0.58 3.27 16.07
C ARG A 88 0.05 2.66 14.77
N VAL A 89 0.90 2.56 13.75
CA VAL A 89 0.57 1.98 12.44
C VAL A 89 0.11 0.53 12.59
N GLU A 90 0.88 -0.31 13.29
CA GLU A 90 0.53 -1.71 13.52
C GLU A 90 -0.76 -1.87 14.34
N THR A 91 -1.04 -0.96 15.28
CA THR A 91 -2.29 -0.98 16.05
C THR A 91 -3.50 -0.68 15.16
N ILE A 92 -3.37 0.26 14.22
CA ILE A 92 -4.42 0.54 13.22
C ILE A 92 -4.63 -0.71 12.35
N LEU A 93 -3.57 -1.25 11.76
CA LEU A 93 -3.65 -2.44 10.91
C LEU A 93 -4.23 -3.64 11.65
N SER A 94 -3.86 -3.84 12.92
CA SER A 94 -4.42 -4.89 13.76
C SER A 94 -5.93 -4.77 13.93
N LYS A 95 -6.44 -3.54 14.10
CA LYS A 95 -7.88 -3.28 14.16
C LYS A 95 -8.57 -3.57 12.81
N LEU A 96 -7.99 -3.12 11.70
CA LEU A 96 -8.55 -3.39 10.36
C LEU A 96 -8.59 -4.91 10.07
N ILE A 97 -7.53 -5.63 10.42
CA ILE A 97 -7.43 -7.09 10.25
C ILE A 97 -8.40 -7.83 11.17
N TRP A 98 -8.54 -7.39 12.42
CA TRP A 98 -9.53 -7.97 13.32
C TRP A 98 -10.95 -7.82 12.76
N LEU A 99 -11.24 -6.69 12.10
CA LEU A 99 -12.57 -6.39 11.57
C LEU A 99 -12.88 -7.16 10.28
N TRP A 100 -11.97 -7.15 9.29
CA TRP A 100 -12.24 -7.67 7.94
C TRP A 100 -11.46 -8.92 7.58
N GLY A 101 -10.45 -9.29 8.37
CA GLY A 101 -9.51 -10.34 8.02
C GLY A 101 -8.45 -9.86 7.03
N GLY A 102 -7.24 -10.42 7.16
CA GLY A 102 -6.14 -10.24 6.22
C GLY A 102 -5.90 -11.50 5.41
N HIS A 103 -5.59 -11.34 4.13
CA HIS A 103 -5.20 -12.42 3.22
C HIS A 103 -3.72 -12.27 2.89
N CYS A 104 -2.90 -13.22 3.33
CA CYS A 104 -1.45 -13.20 3.13
C CYS A 104 -1.06 -13.84 1.80
N PHE A 105 -0.15 -13.20 1.07
CA PHE A 105 0.40 -13.66 -0.20
C PHE A 105 1.92 -13.66 -0.15
N GLY A 106 2.54 -14.70 -0.68
CA GLY A 106 4.00 -14.82 -0.79
C GLY A 106 4.39 -15.47 -2.11
N GLU A 107 5.66 -15.42 -2.48
CA GLU A 107 6.20 -15.98 -3.74
C GLU A 107 5.78 -17.44 -4.02
N GLN A 108 5.56 -18.23 -2.97
CA GLN A 108 5.23 -19.66 -3.09
C GLN A 108 3.73 -19.96 -3.12
N LEU A 109 2.87 -18.96 -2.87
CA LEU A 109 1.42 -19.12 -2.88
C LEU A 109 0.88 -18.65 -4.22
N THR A 110 0.33 -19.58 -5.01
CA THR A 110 -0.54 -19.22 -6.14
C THR A 110 -1.62 -18.28 -5.64
N HIS A 111 -1.80 -17.12 -6.30
CA HIS A 111 -2.60 -15.94 -5.92
C HIS A 111 -4.13 -16.16 -5.73
N SER A 112 -4.54 -17.30 -5.22
CA SER A 112 -5.92 -17.68 -4.98
C SER A 112 -6.36 -17.20 -3.60
N LEU A 113 -7.16 -16.13 -3.57
CA LEU A 113 -7.92 -15.72 -2.36
C LEU A 113 -8.82 -16.86 -1.84
N ALA A 114 -9.20 -17.80 -2.71
CA ALA A 114 -10.07 -18.92 -2.33
C ALA A 114 -9.40 -20.02 -1.50
N ASP A 115 -8.06 -20.09 -1.50
CA ASP A 115 -7.32 -21.10 -0.74
C ASP A 115 -6.71 -20.53 0.55
N SER A 116 -6.72 -19.21 0.72
CA SER A 116 -6.27 -18.53 1.94
C SER A 116 -7.45 -18.21 2.86
N GLU A 117 -7.55 -18.89 3.99
CA GLU A 117 -8.43 -18.46 5.08
C GLU A 117 -7.98 -17.09 5.61
N PRO A 118 -8.89 -16.13 5.82
CA PRO A 118 -8.52 -14.84 6.37
C PRO A 118 -7.93 -15.00 7.77
N VAL A 119 -6.85 -14.28 8.05
CA VAL A 119 -6.28 -14.17 9.40
C VAL A 119 -6.85 -12.94 10.09
N TYR A 120 -7.30 -13.09 11.33
CA TYR A 120 -7.91 -12.00 12.12
C TYR A 120 -6.98 -11.50 13.24
N ASN A 121 -5.69 -11.77 13.12
CA ASN A 121 -4.67 -11.36 14.09
C ASN A 121 -3.43 -10.87 13.35
N TRP A 122 -3.06 -9.61 13.59
CA TRP A 122 -1.88 -8.99 12.97
C TRP A 122 -0.58 -9.76 13.24
N GLN A 123 -0.42 -10.35 14.42
CA GLN A 123 0.78 -11.12 14.73
C GLN A 123 0.96 -12.31 13.78
N LYS A 124 -0.14 -12.94 13.35
CA LYS A 124 -0.09 -14.02 12.34
C LYS A 124 0.36 -13.52 10.96
N VAL A 125 0.02 -12.28 10.61
CA VAL A 125 0.52 -11.65 9.37
C VAL A 125 2.03 -11.40 9.47
N LEU A 126 2.51 -10.91 10.61
CA LEU A 126 3.94 -10.72 10.83
C LEU A 126 4.70 -12.05 10.86
N ASP A 127 4.12 -13.10 11.44
CA ASP A 127 4.70 -14.44 11.46
C ASP A 127 4.81 -15.00 10.04
N PHE A 128 3.75 -14.83 9.23
CA PHE A 128 3.79 -15.17 7.80
C PHE A 128 4.95 -14.47 7.07
N ALA A 129 5.14 -13.16 7.28
CA ALA A 129 6.25 -12.43 6.65
C ALA A 129 7.62 -12.99 7.09
N ARG A 130 7.78 -13.37 8.36
CA ARG A 130 9.01 -14.00 8.88
C ARG A 130 9.26 -15.38 8.30
N GLU A 131 8.21 -16.17 8.07
CA GLU A 131 8.30 -17.48 7.40
C GLU A 131 8.79 -17.33 5.95
N GLN A 132 8.53 -16.18 5.31
CA GLN A 132 9.09 -15.83 4.01
C GLN A 132 10.53 -15.26 4.09
N ASN A 133 11.21 -15.35 5.24
CA ASN A 133 12.54 -14.76 5.50
C ASN A 133 12.59 -13.22 5.42
N LEU A 134 11.44 -12.55 5.60
CA LEU A 134 11.40 -11.09 5.70
C LEU A 134 11.38 -10.64 7.15
N THR A 135 12.08 -9.54 7.39
CA THR A 135 11.89 -8.75 8.61
C THR A 135 10.93 -7.63 8.24
N PRO A 136 9.68 -7.63 8.73
CA PRO A 136 8.66 -6.64 8.34
C PRO A 136 8.95 -5.31 9.04
N GLU A 137 10.09 -4.69 8.73
CA GLU A 137 10.55 -3.45 9.38
C GLU A 137 9.85 -2.23 8.84
N ILE A 138 9.66 -2.22 7.53
CA ILE A 138 9.02 -1.15 6.78
C ILE A 138 7.77 -1.71 6.12
N LEU A 139 6.69 -0.95 6.19
CA LEU A 139 5.42 -1.25 5.58
C LEU A 139 5.18 -0.25 4.45
N ASP A 140 4.77 -0.74 3.29
CA ASP A 140 4.07 0.09 2.31
C ASP A 140 2.61 -0.30 2.32
N ILE A 141 1.74 0.70 2.28
CA ILE A 141 0.30 0.53 2.40
C ILE A 141 -0.34 1.34 1.29
N ASP A 142 -0.96 0.62 0.37
CA ASP A 142 -1.79 1.19 -0.68
C ASP A 142 -3.26 0.98 -0.32
N PHE A 143 -4.07 2.04 -0.52
CA PHE A 143 -5.51 1.91 -0.54
C PHE A 143 -6.00 1.84 -1.97
N LEU A 144 -6.76 0.80 -2.27
CA LEU A 144 -7.37 0.58 -3.57
C LEU A 144 -8.88 0.83 -3.43
N PRO A 145 -9.43 1.90 -4.03
CA PRO A 145 -10.84 2.21 -3.94
C PRO A 145 -11.67 1.18 -4.73
N GLY A 146 -12.96 1.10 -4.39
CA GLY A 146 -13.88 0.23 -5.12
C GLY A 146 -13.94 0.58 -6.61
N ALA A 147 -13.89 -0.43 -7.46
CA ALA A 147 -13.84 -0.29 -8.91
C ALA A 147 -14.89 -1.17 -9.58
N VAL A 148 -15.44 -0.68 -10.70
CA VAL A 148 -16.36 -1.40 -11.57
C VAL A 148 -15.86 -1.25 -13.00
N ASN A 149 -15.67 -2.37 -13.70
CA ASN A 149 -15.18 -2.35 -15.07
C ASN A 149 -15.91 -3.37 -15.96
N GLN A 150 -15.96 -3.09 -17.25
CA GLN A 150 -16.49 -3.98 -18.27
C GLN A 150 -15.37 -4.92 -18.74
N LEU A 151 -15.67 -6.22 -18.83
CA LEU A 151 -14.70 -7.26 -19.16
C LEU A 151 -15.17 -8.07 -20.37
N TYR A 152 -14.19 -8.45 -21.20
CA TYR A 152 -14.37 -9.19 -22.44
C TYR A 152 -13.77 -10.58 -22.29
N SER A 153 -14.46 -11.61 -22.79
CA SER A 153 -13.95 -12.98 -22.74
C SER A 153 -12.76 -13.19 -23.69
N GLU A 154 -11.70 -13.85 -23.21
CA GLU A 154 -10.52 -14.19 -24.02
C GLU A 154 -10.84 -15.17 -25.15
N GLU A 155 -11.93 -15.94 -25.05
CA GLU A 155 -12.38 -16.91 -26.07
C GLU A 155 -12.86 -16.25 -27.37
N SER A 156 -13.04 -14.93 -27.37
CA SER A 156 -13.47 -14.18 -28.55
C SER A 156 -12.27 -13.65 -29.35
N ASN A 157 -11.73 -14.48 -30.25
CA ASN A 157 -10.75 -14.10 -31.29
C ASN A 157 -11.27 -13.08 -32.32
N ASP A 158 -12.31 -12.33 -31.99
CA ASP A 158 -13.03 -11.46 -32.91
C ASP A 158 -12.68 -10.00 -32.61
N THR A 159 -11.81 -9.44 -33.45
CA THR A 159 -11.32 -8.05 -33.42
C THR A 159 -12.41 -6.97 -33.56
N SER A 160 -13.69 -7.35 -33.47
CA SER A 160 -14.87 -6.53 -33.75
C SER A 160 -15.84 -6.36 -32.57
N ARG A 161 -15.59 -6.94 -31.39
CA ARG A 161 -16.57 -6.87 -30.29
C ARG A 161 -16.64 -5.49 -29.65
N SER A 162 -17.80 -4.83 -29.82
CA SER A 162 -18.19 -3.59 -29.16
C SER A 162 -18.97 -3.80 -27.84
N THR A 163 -19.24 -5.05 -27.44
CA THR A 163 -20.07 -5.35 -26.26
C THR A 163 -19.35 -6.26 -25.27
N PRO A 164 -19.25 -5.86 -24.00
CA PRO A 164 -18.65 -6.67 -22.95
C PRO A 164 -19.50 -7.89 -22.60
N ASP A 165 -18.85 -8.95 -22.12
CA ASP A 165 -19.50 -10.18 -21.67
C ASP A 165 -19.83 -10.12 -20.17
N TYR A 166 -19.00 -9.43 -19.40
CA TYR A 166 -19.10 -9.34 -17.94
C TYR A 166 -18.94 -7.90 -17.42
N VAL A 167 -19.50 -7.66 -16.23
CA VAL A 167 -19.10 -6.55 -15.36
C VAL A 167 -18.34 -7.14 -14.18
N GLY A 168 -17.10 -6.70 -13.98
CA GLY A 168 -16.32 -6.99 -12.79
C GLY A 168 -16.49 -5.90 -11.74
N VAL A 169 -16.63 -6.32 -10.49
CA VAL A 169 -16.72 -5.43 -9.33
C VAL A 169 -15.65 -5.83 -8.33
N GLU A 170 -14.81 -4.88 -7.99
CA GLU A 170 -13.74 -5.02 -7.02
C GLU A 170 -14.02 -4.09 -5.84
N PRO A 171 -14.22 -4.62 -4.62
CA PRO A 171 -14.46 -3.80 -3.45
C PRO A 171 -13.20 -3.08 -3.01
N ALA A 172 -13.38 -2.02 -2.20
CA ALA A 172 -12.25 -1.31 -1.64
C ALA A 172 -11.43 -2.24 -0.73
N HIS A 173 -10.11 -2.09 -0.78
CA HIS A 173 -9.20 -2.89 0.03
C HIS A 173 -7.89 -2.15 0.32
N TRP A 174 -7.20 -2.61 1.36
CA TRP A 174 -5.84 -2.19 1.67
C TRP A 174 -4.87 -3.27 1.24
N HIS A 175 -3.77 -2.89 0.62
CA HIS A 175 -2.67 -3.78 0.27
C HIS A 175 -1.44 -3.35 1.05
N ILE A 176 -0.96 -4.23 1.93
CA ILE A 176 0.19 -4.02 2.79
C ILE A 176 1.35 -4.86 2.28
N GLU A 177 2.44 -4.21 1.87
CA GLU A 177 3.68 -4.87 1.46
C GLU A 177 4.77 -4.71 2.52
N PHE A 178 5.63 -5.72 2.64
CA PHE A 178 6.70 -5.75 3.65
C PHE A 178 8.07 -5.55 3.00
N PHE A 179 8.85 -4.57 3.50
CA PHE A 179 10.18 -4.26 2.99
C PHE A 179 11.26 -4.38 4.04
N GLN A 180 12.47 -4.66 3.56
CA GLN A 180 13.70 -4.59 4.32
C GLN A 180 14.52 -3.39 3.87
N LEU A 181 15.25 -2.81 4.82
CA LEU A 181 16.23 -1.78 4.53
C LEU A 181 17.63 -2.39 4.37
N ARG A 182 18.42 -1.83 3.47
CA ARG A 182 19.85 -2.10 3.32
C ARG A 182 20.64 -0.86 3.73
N PRO A 183 21.66 -0.97 4.60
CA PRO A 183 22.52 0.15 4.92
C PRO A 183 23.32 0.59 3.69
N VAL A 184 23.48 1.90 3.53
CA VAL A 184 24.31 2.54 2.51
C VAL A 184 25.11 3.68 3.13
N GLU A 185 26.04 4.26 2.37
CA GLU A 185 26.73 5.47 2.82
C GLU A 185 25.71 6.57 3.11
N GLY A 186 25.73 7.11 4.34
CA GLY A 186 24.88 8.21 4.79
C GLY A 186 23.39 7.87 5.04
N GLY A 187 22.99 6.59 5.06
CA GLY A 187 21.62 6.21 5.41
C GLY A 187 21.24 4.78 5.04
N TYR A 188 20.00 4.59 4.61
CA TYR A 188 19.43 3.30 4.22
C TYR A 188 18.67 3.40 2.90
N GLU A 189 18.48 2.27 2.23
CA GLU A 189 17.63 2.15 1.04
C GLU A 189 16.71 0.95 1.15
N LEU A 190 15.58 1.00 0.44
CA LEU A 190 14.75 -0.19 0.24
C LEU A 190 15.58 -1.26 -0.48
N LYS A 191 15.54 -2.49 0.03
CA LYS A 191 16.22 -3.64 -0.57
C LYS A 191 15.50 -4.05 -1.85
N GLU A 192 16.22 -4.05 -2.96
CA GLU A 192 15.76 -4.50 -4.28
C GLU A 192 16.52 -5.76 -4.74
N PRO A 193 15.90 -6.69 -5.49
CA PRO A 193 14.48 -6.68 -5.89
C PRO A 193 13.55 -6.93 -4.70
N LYS A 194 12.36 -6.32 -4.73
CA LYS A 194 11.28 -6.57 -3.77
C LYS A 194 10.92 -8.07 -3.77
N GLN A 195 10.99 -8.70 -2.61
CA GLN A 195 10.47 -10.04 -2.42
C GLN A 195 8.95 -9.96 -2.33
N LEU A 196 8.22 -10.78 -3.09
CA LEU A 196 6.76 -10.74 -3.06
C LEU A 196 6.26 -11.30 -1.73
N CYS A 197 5.82 -10.41 -0.84
CA CYS A 197 5.17 -10.76 0.42
C CYS A 197 4.24 -9.62 0.83
N SER A 198 2.95 -9.93 0.96
CA SER A 198 1.95 -8.91 1.26
C SER A 198 0.75 -9.47 2.01
N CYS A 199 -0.05 -8.56 2.56
CA CYS A 199 -1.34 -8.84 3.16
C CYS A 199 -2.39 -7.92 2.53
N GLN A 200 -3.53 -8.45 2.11
CA GLN A 200 -4.65 -7.64 1.65
C GLN A 200 -5.84 -7.74 2.60
N ILE A 201 -6.47 -6.59 2.89
CA ILE A 201 -7.64 -6.48 3.76
C ILE A 201 -8.81 -6.05 2.90
N TRP A 202 -9.73 -6.97 2.61
CA TRP A 202 -10.84 -6.75 1.68
C TRP A 202 -12.13 -6.40 2.43
N THR A 203 -12.81 -5.32 2.01
CA THR A 203 -14.11 -4.94 2.61
C THR A 203 -15.26 -5.86 2.18
N SER A 204 -15.09 -6.59 1.07
CA SER A 204 -16.01 -7.62 0.57
C SER A 204 -15.31 -8.55 -0.43
N LYS A 205 -16.02 -9.52 -1.01
CA LYS A 205 -15.47 -10.40 -2.05
C LYS A 205 -15.64 -9.80 -3.45
N PRO A 206 -14.60 -9.78 -4.29
CA PRO A 206 -14.74 -9.38 -5.69
C PRO A 206 -15.66 -10.35 -6.45
N PHE A 207 -16.35 -9.87 -7.47
CA PHE A 207 -17.25 -10.71 -8.27
C PHE A 207 -17.36 -10.26 -9.72
N LEU A 208 -17.73 -11.22 -10.57
CA LEU A 208 -18.08 -11.03 -11.96
C LEU A 208 -19.58 -11.23 -12.12
N LYS A 209 -20.23 -10.39 -12.93
CA LYS A 209 -21.62 -10.56 -13.32
C LYS A 209 -21.72 -10.68 -14.84
N ASN A 210 -22.23 -11.81 -15.34
CA ASN A 210 -22.47 -11.98 -16.77
C ASN A 210 -23.61 -11.04 -17.20
N ILE A 211 -23.39 -10.27 -18.27
CA ILE A 211 -24.34 -9.25 -18.70
C ILE A 211 -25.58 -9.87 -19.34
N ALA A 212 -25.42 -10.97 -20.08
CA ALA A 212 -26.52 -11.60 -20.80
C ALA A 212 -27.41 -12.45 -19.89
N THR A 213 -26.81 -13.22 -18.97
CA THR A 213 -27.54 -14.16 -18.11
C THR A 213 -27.88 -13.57 -16.74
N GLY A 214 -27.17 -12.52 -16.31
CA GLY A 214 -27.28 -11.96 -14.97
C GLY A 214 -26.63 -12.81 -13.87
N GLU A 215 -26.01 -13.93 -14.22
CA GLU A 215 -25.31 -14.83 -13.29
C GLU A 215 -24.14 -14.12 -12.61
N VAL A 216 -23.95 -14.39 -11.31
CA VAL A 216 -22.88 -13.83 -10.50
C VAL A 216 -21.90 -14.93 -10.11
N THR A 217 -20.63 -14.70 -10.40
CA THR A 217 -19.50 -15.55 -9.99
C THR A 217 -18.65 -14.76 -9.00
N ILE A 218 -18.56 -15.23 -7.76
CA ILE A 218 -17.61 -14.66 -6.79
C ILE A 218 -16.20 -15.00 -7.25
N SER A 219 -15.39 -13.98 -7.47
CA SER A 219 -14.01 -14.16 -7.92
C SER A 219 -13.19 -14.76 -6.78
N LYS A 220 -12.38 -15.75 -7.13
CA LYS A 220 -11.43 -16.41 -6.24
C LYS A 220 -10.09 -15.68 -6.17
N GLN A 221 -9.93 -14.57 -6.88
CA GLN A 221 -8.70 -13.78 -7.01
C GLN A 221 -9.04 -12.30 -7.10
N ALA A 222 -8.06 -11.43 -6.85
CA ALA A 222 -8.18 -10.02 -7.19
C ALA A 222 -8.45 -9.89 -8.70
N LEU A 223 -9.37 -9.00 -9.09
CA LEU A 223 -9.68 -8.74 -10.50
C LEU A 223 -8.71 -7.71 -11.11
N TRP A 224 -7.89 -7.05 -10.27
CA TRP A 224 -6.95 -6.00 -10.63
C TRP A 224 -7.61 -4.86 -11.42
N LEU A 225 -8.87 -4.53 -11.08
CA LEU A 225 -9.63 -3.44 -11.70
C LEU A 225 -9.31 -2.10 -11.05
N SER A 226 -9.04 -2.13 -9.75
CA SER A 226 -8.74 -0.95 -8.96
C SER A 226 -7.29 -0.51 -9.18
N ARG A 227 -7.02 0.78 -8.98
CA ARG A 227 -5.66 1.35 -8.98
C ARG A 227 -5.41 2.01 -7.63
N PRO A 228 -4.18 1.99 -7.11
CA PRO A 228 -3.84 2.68 -5.87
C PRO A 228 -4.27 4.15 -5.89
N LEU A 229 -4.89 4.60 -4.80
CA LEU A 229 -5.20 6.01 -4.59
C LEU A 229 -4.00 6.68 -3.89
N ASP A 230 -3.15 7.34 -4.66
CA ASP A 230 -1.98 8.03 -4.15
C ASP A 230 -2.31 9.42 -3.60
N LEU A 231 -2.50 9.51 -2.28
CA LEU A 231 -2.63 10.77 -1.55
C LEU A 231 -1.42 10.98 -0.63
N THR A 232 -0.66 12.05 -0.86
CA THR A 232 0.57 12.36 -0.10
C THR A 232 0.60 13.80 0.43
N ASN A 233 1.27 14.00 1.56
CA ASN A 233 1.56 15.28 2.17
C ASN A 233 3.03 15.33 2.66
N PRO A 234 3.88 16.27 2.19
CA PRO A 234 3.57 17.22 1.12
C PRO A 234 3.42 16.52 -0.25
N PRO A 235 2.70 17.13 -1.20
CA PRO A 235 2.53 16.59 -2.54
C PRO A 235 3.81 16.78 -3.34
N TRP A 236 4.57 15.72 -3.55
CA TRP A 236 5.68 15.74 -4.49
C TRP A 236 5.04 15.64 -5.88
N SER A 237 5.02 16.74 -6.63
CA SER A 237 4.32 16.84 -7.92
C SER A 237 4.54 15.60 -8.79
N ALA A 238 3.46 15.07 -9.36
CA ALA A 238 3.32 13.88 -10.20
C ALA A 238 4.14 13.86 -11.52
N SER A 239 5.27 14.56 -11.58
CA SER A 239 6.16 14.65 -12.73
C SER A 239 7.03 13.40 -12.93
N GLN A 240 6.91 12.38 -12.08
CA GLN A 240 7.84 11.23 -12.05
C GLN A 240 7.20 9.83 -12.15
N ILE A 241 5.88 9.73 -12.35
CA ILE A 241 5.20 8.43 -12.59
C ILE A 241 4.63 8.35 -14.02
N ALA A 242 5.08 9.22 -14.93
CA ALA A 242 4.75 9.14 -16.35
C ALA A 242 6.01 8.83 -17.15
N LYS A 243 6.21 7.52 -17.41
CA LYS A 243 7.10 6.79 -18.35
C LYS A 243 7.47 5.50 -17.62
N ASP A 244 6.94 4.33 -17.97
CA ASP A 244 6.70 3.76 -19.31
C ASP A 244 5.36 3.03 -19.43
#